data_AF-A0A948KKD3-F1
#
_entry.id   AF-A0A948KKD3-F1
#
_cell.length_a   1.000
_cell.length_b   1.000
_cell.length_c   1.000
_cell.angle_alpha   90.00
_cell.angle_beta   90.00
_cell.angle_gamma   90.00
#
_symmetry.space_group_name_H-M   'P 1'
#
loop_
_entity.id
_entity.type
_entity.pdbx_description
1 polymer ?
#
loop_
_entity_poly.entity_id
_entity_poly.type
_entity_poly.pdbx_seq_one_letter_code
_entity_poly.pdbx_strand_id
1 'polypeptide(L)' 'MHFPSAGSARIVRNAILPEMHGKHEKRSTANMNINKNVLSLMVNAQDLTAMKASVNSYLKLVLLVTNLQNLE' A
#
# COMPACT_ATOMS: atom_id res chain seq x y z
N MET A 1 7.86 2.47 4.19
CA MET A 1 7.77 1.48 5.30
C MET A 1 8.91 0.49 5.16
N HIS A 2 9.63 0.22 6.25
CA HIS A 2 10.73 -0.76 6.27
C HIS A 2 10.19 -2.15 6.62
N PHE A 3 10.66 -3.15 5.89
CA PHE A 3 10.34 -4.56 6.10
C PHE A 3 11.59 -5.35 6.53
N PRO A 4 11.42 -6.50 7.20
CA PRO A 4 12.54 -7.34 7.65
C PRO A 4 13.42 -7.84 6.50
N SER A 5 12.81 -8.09 5.32
CA SER A 5 13.52 -8.54 4.13
C SER A 5 12.91 -7.95 2.86
N ALA A 6 13.68 -7.96 1.78
CA ALA A 6 13.15 -7.63 0.45
C ALA A 6 12.05 -8.61 0.00
N GLY A 7 12.12 -9.87 0.45
CA GLY A 7 11.08 -10.87 0.22
C GLY A 7 9.75 -10.49 0.87
N SER A 8 9.80 -10.09 2.14
CA SER A 8 8.63 -9.62 2.89
C SER A 8 8.00 -8.40 2.23
N ALA A 9 8.80 -7.38 1.89
CA ALA A 9 8.32 -6.21 1.17
C ALA A 9 7.60 -6.60 -0.14
N ARG A 10 8.18 -7.53 -0.92
CA ARG A 10 7.62 -8.00 -2.19
C ARG A 10 6.30 -8.73 -2.03
N ILE A 11 6.17 -9.57 -1.00
CA ILE A 11 4.91 -10.26 -0.68
C ILE A 11 3.81 -9.24 -0.37
N VAL A 12 4.10 -8.26 0.49
CA VAL A 12 3.12 -7.21 0.83
C VAL A 12 2.67 -6.43 -0.40
N ARG A 13 3.59 -5.98 -1.26
CA ARG A 13 3.20 -5.28 -2.49
C ARG A 13 2.33 -6.14 -3.38
N ASN A 14 2.71 -7.39 -3.62
CA ASN A 14 1.99 -8.26 -4.54
C ASN A 14 0.57 -8.59 -4.03
N ALA A 15 0.38 -8.66 -2.71
CA ALA A 15 -0.93 -8.84 -2.11
C ALA A 15 -1.84 -7.60 -2.25
N ILE A 16 -1.26 -6.40 -2.20
CA ILE A 16 -2.02 -5.13 -2.22
C ILE A 16 -2.24 -4.61 -3.65
N LEU A 17 -1.36 -4.95 -4.60
CA LEU A 17 -1.42 -4.49 -5.99
C LEU A 17 -2.80 -4.68 -6.66
N PRO A 18 -3.51 -5.81 -6.49
CA PRO A 18 -4.85 -6.00 -7.08
C PRO A 18 -5.88 -5.00 -6.55
N GLU A 19 -5.80 -4.67 -5.25
CA GLU A 19 -6.69 -3.71 -4.61
C GLU A 19 -6.44 -2.27 -5.09
N MET A 20 -5.21 -1.96 -5.52
CA MET A 20 -4.86 -0.64 -6.04
C MET A 20 -5.47 -0.35 -7.42
N HIS A 21 -5.67 -1.38 -8.25
CA HIS A 21 -6.26 -1.24 -9.59
C HIS A 21 -7.80 -1.35 -9.57
N GLY A 22 -8.41 -1.48 -8.39
CA GLY A 22 -9.85 -1.57 -8.15
C GLY A 22 -10.58 -0.23 -8.30
N LYS A 23 -10.81 0.21 -9.54
CA LYS A 23 -12.02 0.98 -9.95
C LYS A 23 -12.34 2.25 -9.12
N HIS A 24 -11.37 3.06 -8.69
CA HIS A 24 -11.62 4.33 -7.95
C HIS A 24 -10.75 5.52 -8.40
N GLU A 25 -10.38 5.57 -9.69
CA GLU A 25 -9.45 6.59 -10.21
C GLU A 25 -10.02 8.03 -10.35
N LYS A 26 -11.28 8.28 -9.95
CA LYS A 26 -11.91 9.59 -10.24
C LYS A 26 -11.42 10.75 -9.36
N ARG A 27 -10.92 10.50 -8.15
CA ARG A 27 -10.56 11.57 -7.18
C ARG A 27 -9.20 11.37 -6.49
N SER A 28 -8.63 10.18 -6.57
CA SER A 28 -7.27 9.89 -6.12
C SER A 28 -6.64 8.76 -6.93
N THR A 29 -5.32 8.81 -7.05
CA THR A 29 -4.49 7.76 -7.63
C THR A 29 -3.43 7.37 -6.60
N ALA A 30 -3.05 6.10 -6.60
CA ALA A 30 -1.99 5.63 -5.72
C ALA A 30 -1.04 4.73 -6.49
N ASN A 31 0.24 4.84 -6.17
CA ASN A 31 1.29 4.01 -6.74
C ASN A 31 2.15 3.42 -5.62
N MET A 32 2.50 2.15 -5.75
CA MET A 32 3.28 1.43 -4.76
C MET A 32 4.53 0.82 -5.40
N ASN A 33 5.68 1.24 -4.89
CA ASN A 33 6.98 0.77 -5.34
C ASN A 33 7.76 0.12 -4.19
N ILE A 34 8.68 -0.78 -4.53
CA ILE A 34 9.63 -1.35 -3.57
C ILE A 34 11.04 -1.02 -4.02
N ASN A 35 11.85 -0.59 -3.06
CA ASN A 35 13.29 -0.54 -3.19
C ASN A 35 13.92 -1.38 -2.08
N LYS A 36 14.48 -2.54 -2.43
CA LYS A 36 15.01 -3.54 -1.48
C LYS A 36 13.95 -3.94 -0.44
N ASN A 37 14.14 -3.56 0.82
CA ASN A 37 13.24 -3.81 1.94
C ASN A 37 12.36 -2.59 2.29
N VAL A 38 12.31 -1.58 1.42
CA VAL A 38 11.52 -0.37 1.62
C VAL A 38 10.34 -0.35 0.66
N LEU A 39 9.13 -0.26 1.21
CA LEU A 39 7.90 -0.03 0.44
C LEU A 39 7.55 1.46 0.46
N SER A 40 7.42 2.04 -0.73
CA SER A 40 7.04 3.43 -0.94
C SER A 40 5.62 3.50 -1.51
N LEU A 41 4.73 4.19 -0.81
CA LEU A 41 3.37 4.47 -1.26
C LEU A 41 3.28 5.96 -1.60
N MET A 42 2.95 6.25 -2.85
CA MET A 42 2.65 7.61 -3.31
C MET A 42 1.15 7.71 -3.54
N VAL A 43 0.51 8.71 -2.93
CA VAL A 43 -0.92 8.99 -3.12
C VAL A 43 -1.05 10.41 -3.66
N ASN A 44 -1.69 10.54 -4.82
CA ASN A 44 -2.07 11.82 -5.40
C ASN A 44 -3.59 11.94 -5.33
N ALA A 45 -4.11 13.04 -4.79
CA ALA A 45 -5.54 13.26 -4.65
C ALA A 45 -5.90 14.72 -4.99
N GLN A 46 -7.13 14.94 -5.45
CA GLN A 46 -7.62 16.28 -5.80
C GLN A 46 -7.93 17.14 -4.58
N ASP A 47 -8.21 16.50 -3.44
CA ASP A 47 -8.56 17.18 -2.19
C ASP A 47 -8.01 16.44 -0.97
N LEU A 48 -7.89 17.17 0.15
CA LEU A 48 -7.32 16.65 1.39
C LEU A 48 -8.13 15.48 1.97
N THR A 49 -9.44 15.47 1.77
CA THR A 49 -10.33 14.42 2.29
C THR A 49 -10.09 13.11 1.54
N ALA A 50 -10.02 13.16 0.21
CA ALA A 50 -9.64 12.04 -0.64
C ALA A 50 -8.22 11.53 -0.31
N MET A 51 -7.26 12.43 -0.07
CA MET A 51 -5.91 12.04 0.35
C MET A 51 -5.93 11.26 1.66
N LYS A 52 -6.60 11.80 2.69
CA LYS A 52 -6.73 11.14 4.01
C LYS A 52 -7.42 9.77 3.89
N ALA A 53 -8.49 9.68 3.11
CA ALA A 53 -9.21 8.43 2.89
C ALA A 53 -8.31 7.39 2.22
N SER A 54 -7.63 7.75 1.13
CA SER A 54 -6.74 6.83 0.41
C SER A 54 -5.56 6.38 1.27
N VAL A 55 -4.87 7.31 1.94
CA VAL A 55 -3.75 6.97 2.84
C VAL A 55 -4.21 6.01 3.94
N ASN A 56 -5.34 6.30 4.60
CA ASN A 56 -5.86 5.42 5.66
C ASN A 56 -6.23 4.03 5.14
N SER A 57 -6.87 3.93 3.97
CA SER A 57 -7.23 2.64 3.37
C SER A 57 -5.99 1.81 3.06
N TYR A 58 -4.98 2.39 2.40
CA TYR A 58 -3.76 1.66 2.05
C TYR A 58 -2.93 1.29 3.28
N LEU A 59 -2.86 2.15 4.30
CA LEU A 59 -2.17 1.82 5.55
C LEU A 59 -2.82 0.64 6.27
N LYS A 60 -4.17 0.59 6.31
CA LYS A 60 -4.90 -0.55 6.88
C LYS A 60 -4.61 -1.85 6.13
N LEU A 61 -4.56 -1.80 4.80
CA LEU A 61 -4.22 -2.97 3.98
C LEU A 61 -2.78 -3.43 4.23
N VAL A 62 -1.82 -2.50 4.26
CA VAL A 62 -0.41 -2.84 4.57
C VAL A 62 -0.30 -3.47 5.95
N LEU A 63 -0.97 -2.93 6.96
CA LEU A 63 -0.97 -3.50 8.30
C LEU A 63 -1.59 -4.90 8.32
N LEU A 64 -2.73 -5.08 7.65
CA LEU A 64 -3.42 -6.37 7.58
C LEU A 64 -2.54 -7.45 6.96
N VAL A 65 -1.92 -7.17 5.82
CA VAL A 65 -1.04 -8.13 5.15
C VAL A 65 0.23 -8.39 5.97
N THR A 66 0.79 -7.36 6.60
CA THR A 66 1.96 -7.51 7.49
C THR A 66 1.63 -8.41 8.68
N ASN A 67 0.45 -8.25 9.28
CA ASN A 67 0.01 -9.11 10.38
C ASN A 67 -0.19 -10.56 9.92
N LEU A 68 -0.76 -10.77 8.73
CA LEU A 68 -0.91 -12.11 8.14
C LEU A 68 0.45 -12.77 7.87
N GLN A 69 1.48 -12.02 7.45
CA GLN A 69 2.83 -12.55 7.29
C GLN A 69 3.51 -12.91 8.61
N ASN A 70 3.17 -12.23 9.71
CA ASN A 70 3.75 -12.49 11.04
C ASN A 70 2.97 -13.58 11.82
N LEU A 71 1.94 -14.16 11.21
CA LEU A 71 1.10 -15.23 11.78
C LEU A 71 1.66 -16.63 11.49
N GLU A 72 2.87 -16.72 10.94
CA GLU A 72 3.64 -17.96 10.69
C GLU A 72 4.65 -18.25 11.80
#